data_AF-A0A849S986-F1
#
_entry.id   AF-A0A849S986-F1
#
_cell.length_a   1.000
_cell.length_b   1.000
_cell.length_c   1.000
_cell.angle_alpha   90.00
_cell.angle_beta   90.00
_cell.angle_gamma   90.00
#
_symmetry.space_group_name_H-M   'P 1'
#
loop_
_entity.id
_entity.type
_entity.pdbx_description
1 polymer ?
#
loop_
_entity_poly.entity_id
_entity_poly.type
_entity_poly.pdbx_seq_one_letter_code
_entity_poly.pdbx_strand_id
1 'polypeptide(L)' 'MPDDAIDTSDIPEQTDWQSASIGRFYSATHQSHVKLDDDMLAWFKANSGRHFQKMINQALRDYMQLPNKST' A
#
# COMPACT_ATOMS: atom_id res chain seq x y z
N MET A 1 21.53 -34.03 16.16
CA MET A 1 22.63 -33.11 16.51
C MET A 1 22.08 -32.18 17.59
N PRO A 2 22.80 -31.97 18.70
CA PRO A 2 22.38 -31.02 19.73
C PRO A 2 22.63 -29.58 19.27
N ASP A 3 21.83 -28.64 19.75
CA ASP A 3 21.90 -27.21 19.37
C ASP A 3 23.28 -26.60 19.70
N ASP A 4 23.94 -27.05 20.77
CA ASP A 4 25.31 -26.65 21.14
C ASP A 4 26.39 -27.04 20.12
N ALA A 5 26.07 -27.89 19.15
CA ALA A 5 26.98 -28.25 18.06
C ALA A 5 26.81 -27.37 16.81
N ILE A 6 25.91 -26.38 16.85
CA ILE A 6 25.70 -25.43 15.75
C ILE A 6 26.77 -24.34 15.83
N ASP A 7 27.66 -24.30 14.85
CA ASP A 7 28.66 -23.24 14.71
C ASP A 7 28.01 -21.96 14.16
N THR A 8 27.95 -20.93 15.01
CA THR A 8 27.42 -19.60 14.69
C THR A 8 28.52 -18.55 14.55
N SER A 9 29.80 -18.96 14.45
CA SER A 9 30.94 -18.04 14.38
C SER A 9 30.90 -17.07 13.19
N ASP A 10 30.29 -17.47 12.07
CA ASP A 10 30.11 -16.63 10.89
C ASP A 10 29.03 -15.56 11.07
N ILE A 11 27.99 -15.86 11.87
CA ILE A 11 26.85 -14.97 12.12
C ILE A 11 26.51 -15.04 13.60
N PRO A 12 27.23 -14.28 14.45
CA PRO A 12 26.97 -14.29 15.88
C PRO A 12 25.56 -13.77 16.15
N GLU A 13 24.91 -14.31 17.17
CA GLU A 13 23.59 -13.85 17.58
C GLU A 13 23.63 -12.38 17.99
N GLN A 14 22.82 -11.55 17.31
CA GLN A 14 22.71 -10.14 17.63
C GLN A 14 21.84 -9.97 18.89
N THR A 15 22.48 -9.65 20.02
CA THR A 15 21.78 -9.36 21.28
C THR A 15 21.36 -7.88 21.39
N ASP A 16 22.04 -6.99 20.66
CA ASP A 16 21.74 -5.55 20.67
C ASP A 16 20.80 -5.17 19.52
N TRP A 17 19.55 -4.89 19.89
CA TRP A 17 18.48 -4.52 18.97
C TRP A 17 18.19 -3.01 18.96
N GLN A 18 19.01 -2.19 19.62
CA GLN A 18 18.74 -0.75 19.75
C GLN A 18 18.70 -0.01 18.41
N SER A 19 19.45 -0.48 17.40
CA SER A 19 19.46 0.07 16.04
C SER A 19 18.46 -0.59 15.09
N ALA A 20 17.66 -1.56 15.56
CA ALA A 20 16.74 -2.29 14.71
C ALA A 20 15.48 -1.46 14.40
N SER A 21 15.26 -1.15 13.13
CA SER A 21 14.09 -0.40 12.68
C SER A 21 12.88 -1.34 12.49
N ILE A 22 11.95 -1.34 13.45
CA ILE A 22 10.67 -2.04 13.32
C ILE A 22 9.76 -1.25 12.38
N GLY A 23 9.13 -1.93 11.41
CA GLY A 23 8.11 -1.31 10.55
C GLY A 23 8.65 -0.52 9.35
N ARG A 24 9.94 -0.63 8.99
CA ARG A 24 10.53 0.03 7.80
C ARG A 24 9.76 -0.26 6.50
N PHE A 25 9.13 -1.43 6.40
CA PHE A 25 8.36 -1.85 5.23
C PHE A 25 6.84 -1.83 5.46
N TYR A 26 6.39 -1.44 6.66
CA TYR A 26 4.97 -1.30 6.93
C TYR A 26 4.45 -0.02 6.29
N SER A 27 3.52 -0.16 5.34
CA SER A 27 2.80 0.97 4.77
C SER A 27 1.40 1.01 5.36
N ALA A 28 1.05 2.09 6.05
CA ALA A 28 -0.29 2.31 6.62
C ALA A 28 -1.37 2.57 5.56
N THR A 29 -0.99 2.76 4.29
CA THR A 29 -1.92 3.11 3.22
C THR A 29 -2.46 1.86 2.54
N HIS A 30 -3.58 1.34 3.03
CA HIS A 30 -4.32 0.29 2.35
C HIS A 30 -5.11 0.88 1.19
N GLN A 31 -4.86 0.41 -0.03
CA GLN A 31 -5.66 0.74 -1.20
C GLN A 31 -6.80 -0.28 -1.31
N SER A 32 -8.03 0.16 -1.03
CA SER A 32 -9.21 -0.66 -1.26
C SER A 32 -9.58 -0.65 -2.75
N HIS A 33 -9.94 -1.81 -3.29
CA HIS A 33 -10.45 -1.93 -4.65
C HIS A 33 -11.97 -1.68 -4.65
N VAL A 34 -12.40 -0.62 -5.31
CA VAL A 34 -13.82 -0.37 -5.59
C VAL A 34 -14.19 -1.06 -6.90
N LYS A 35 -15.34 -1.73 -6.94
CA LYS A 35 -15.90 -2.24 -8.20
C LYS A 35 -16.47 -1.07 -8.98
N LEU A 36 -16.00 -0.91 -10.21
CA LEU A 36 -16.46 0.12 -11.15
C LEU A 36 -17.02 -0.58 -12.40
N ASP A 37 -18.04 0.01 -13.02
CA ASP A 37 -18.59 -0.47 -14.28
C ASP A 37 -17.53 -0.49 -15.39
N ASP A 38 -17.63 -1.46 -16.31
CA ASP A 38 -16.62 -1.71 -17.33
C ASP A 38 -16.43 -0.50 -18.27
N ASP A 39 -17.53 0.17 -18.65
CA ASP A 39 -17.51 1.34 -19.52
C ASP A 39 -16.77 2.53 -18.90
N MET A 40 -16.96 2.76 -17.60
CA MET A 40 -16.25 3.81 -16.88
C MET A 40 -14.76 3.47 -16.76
N LEU A 41 -14.44 2.20 -16.48
CA LEU A 41 -13.07 1.73 -16.41
C LEU A 41 -12.36 1.85 -17.77
N ALA A 42 -13.05 1.52 -18.87
CA ALA A 42 -12.57 1.69 -20.23
C ALA A 42 -12.27 3.16 -20.54
N TRP A 43 -13.18 4.08 -20.16
CA TRP A 43 -12.96 5.52 -20.30
C TRP A 43 -11.73 6.00 -19.52
N PHE A 44 -11.60 5.61 -18.25
CA PHE A 44 -10.45 6.00 -17.43
C PHE A 44 -9.13 5.43 -17.95
N LYS A 45 -9.13 4.19 -18.45
CA LYS A 45 -7.96 3.57 -19.08
C LYS A 45 -7.57 4.28 -20.38
N ALA A 46 -8.55 4.66 -21.21
CA ALA A 46 -8.32 5.40 -22.44
C ALA A 46 -7.76 6.81 -22.18
N ASN A 47 -8.27 7.50 -21.15
CA ASN A 47 -7.88 8.88 -20.85
C ASN A 47 -6.60 9.00 -20.00
N SER A 48 -6.33 8.03 -19.11
CA SER A 48 -5.28 8.14 -18.09
C SER A 48 -4.16 7.11 -18.25
N GLY A 49 -4.32 6.13 -19.16
CA GLY A 49 -3.40 5.03 -19.36
C GLY A 49 -3.09 4.31 -18.04
N ARG A 50 -1.81 4.30 -17.64
CA ARG A 50 -1.31 3.65 -16.41
C ARG A 50 -1.76 4.32 -15.11
N HIS A 51 -2.28 5.56 -15.16
CA HIS A 51 -2.62 6.34 -13.96
C HIS A 51 -4.13 6.36 -13.66
N PHE A 52 -4.91 5.47 -14.27
CA PHE A 52 -6.37 5.43 -14.15
C PHE A 52 -6.85 5.35 -12.69
N GLN A 53 -6.21 4.54 -11.85
CA GLN A 53 -6.58 4.42 -10.43
C GLN A 53 -6.34 5.72 -9.65
N LYS A 54 -5.29 6.48 -10.00
CA LYS A 54 -5.03 7.79 -9.39
C LYS A 54 -6.07 8.82 -9.80
N MET A 55 -6.50 8.80 -11.07
CA MET A 55 -7.56 9.69 -11.57
C MET A 55 -8.92 9.37 -10.97
N ILE A 56 -9.28 8.10 -10.84
CA ILE A 56 -10.51 7.67 -10.14
C ILE A 56 -10.50 8.20 -8.70
N ASN A 57 -9.40 8.02 -7.98
CA ASN A 57 -9.27 8.50 -6.60
C ASN A 57 -9.38 10.03 -6.51
N GLN A 58 -8.83 10.78 -7.47
CA GLN A 58 -8.95 12.23 -7.50
C GLN A 58 -10.39 12.67 -7.75
N ALA A 59 -11.07 12.10 -8.76
CA ALA A 59 -12.45 12.43 -9.08
C ALA A 59 -13.40 12.16 -7.89
N LEU A 60 -13.19 11.06 -7.16
CA LEU A 60 -13.94 10.76 -5.94
C LEU A 60 -13.69 11.79 -4.83
N ARG A 61 -12.44 12.23 -4.65
CA ARG A 61 -12.11 13.29 -3.67
C ARG A 61 -12.75 14.61 -4.03
N ASP A 62 -12.73 14.98 -5.31
CA ASP A 62 -13.35 16.22 -5.79
C ASP A 62 -14.87 16.17 -5.58
N TYR A 63 -15.51 15.02 -5.84
CA TYR A 63 -16.92 14.81 -5.56
C TYR A 63 -17.25 14.95 -4.06
N MET A 64 -16.42 14.39 -3.18
CA MET A 64 -16.61 14.52 -1.72
C MET A 64 -16.43 15.95 -1.21
N GLN A 65 -15.63 16.78 -1.91
CA GLN A 65 -15.42 18.18 -1.55
C GLN A 65 -16.52 19.10 -2.05
N LEU A 66 -17.38 18.64 -2.97
CA LEU A 66 -18.57 19.40 -3.34
C LEU A 66 -19.47 19.49 -2.10
N PRO A 67 -19.95 20.68 -1.73
CA PRO A 67 -20.91 20.81 -0.64
C PRO A 67 -22.10 19.93 -0.99
N ASN A 68 -22.42 18.97 -0.10
CA ASN A 68 -23.60 18.15 -0.25
C ASN A 68 -24.79 19.10 -0.46
N LYS A 69 -25.39 19.05 -1.65
CA LYS A 69 -26.74 19.60 -1.83
C LYS A 69 -27.66 18.69 -1.03
N SER A 70 -27.73 18.93 0.28
CA SER A 70 -28.79 18.42 1.13
C SER A 70 -30.10 18.91 0.52
N THR A 71 -30.78 17.99 -0.16
CA THR A 71 -32.14 18.14 -0.67
C THR A 71 -33.04 17.31 0.21
#